data_AF-A0A9X0HMG0-F1
#
_entry.id   AF-A0A9X0HMG0-F1
#
_cell.length_a   1.000
_cell.length_b   1.000
_cell.length_c   1.000
_cell.angle_alpha   90.00
_cell.angle_beta   90.00
_cell.angle_gamma   90.00
#
_symmetry.space_group_name_H-M   'P 1'
#
loop_
_entity.id
_entity.type
_entity.pdbx_description
1 polymer ?
#
loop_
_entity_poly.entity_id
_entity_poly.type
_entity_poly.pdbx_seq_one_letter_code
_entity_poly.pdbx_strand_id
1 'polypeptide(L)'
;MKTPFRLDDHPRRQQPLASPPDGYFDKLPLRVMQRVRPAEPEAAPLFGWLAALSAPLRTALASVLLLVAFVGTYWLTDSPARYRTPTGAVATVPAATSERALAAVPHAEVVQYLLTNDERLTLQDFSETPIADRDLTATFLPGTSRAELEAALDEQPSVDVYL
;
A
#
# COMPACT_ATOMS: atom_id res chain seq x y z
N MET A 1 14.23 18.74 -56.77
CA MET A 1 13.34 19.92 -56.84
C MET A 1 11.91 19.42 -56.67
N LYS A 2 11.20 19.82 -55.60
CA LYS A 2 9.81 19.38 -55.32
C LYS A 2 8.84 20.32 -56.02
N THR A 3 8.00 19.80 -56.90
CA THR A 3 6.96 20.55 -57.61
C THR A 3 5.94 21.12 -56.60
N PRO A 4 5.51 22.37 -56.75
CA PRO A 4 4.55 22.98 -55.83
C PRO A 4 3.17 22.31 -55.99
N PHE A 5 2.67 21.72 -54.92
CA PHE A 5 1.33 21.13 -54.86
C PHE A 5 0.29 22.25 -54.91
N ARG A 6 -0.41 22.39 -56.04
CA ARG A 6 -1.53 23.32 -56.19
C ARG A 6 -2.84 22.58 -55.97
N LEU A 7 -3.57 22.98 -54.92
CA LEU A 7 -4.85 22.39 -54.52
C LEU A 7 -5.91 22.47 -55.63
N ASP A 8 -5.80 23.47 -56.51
CA ASP A 8 -6.76 23.73 -57.57
C ASP A 8 -6.63 22.77 -58.76
N ASP A 9 -5.47 22.12 -58.94
CA ASP A 9 -5.26 21.13 -60.01
C ASP A 9 -5.81 19.75 -59.64
N HIS A 10 -6.28 19.57 -58.40
CA HIS A 10 -6.87 18.30 -57.99
C HIS A 10 -8.32 18.22 -58.52
N PRO A 11 -8.70 17.14 -59.23
CA PRO A 11 -10.06 16.96 -59.71
C PRO A 11 -11.01 16.99 -58.50
N ARG A 12 -11.81 18.05 -58.41
CA ARG A 12 -12.88 18.15 -57.41
C ARG A 12 -13.86 17.04 -57.74
N ARG A 13 -14.11 16.15 -56.77
CA ARG A 13 -15.08 15.05 -56.95
C ARG A 13 -16.42 15.66 -57.36
N GLN A 14 -16.88 15.26 -58.54
CA GLN A 14 -18.19 15.61 -59.06
C GLN A 14 -19.22 14.89 -58.21
N GLN A 15 -19.74 15.60 -57.20
CA GLN A 15 -20.80 15.16 -56.29
C GLN A 15 -20.41 14.02 -55.31
N PRO A 16 -20.98 14.03 -54.09
CA PRO A 16 -20.87 12.89 -53.20
C PRO A 16 -21.56 11.67 -53.83
N LEU A 17 -20.97 10.48 -53.64
CA LEU A 17 -21.34 9.20 -54.27
C LEU A 17 -22.77 8.70 -53.97
N ALA A 18 -23.54 9.43 -53.18
CA ALA A 18 -24.98 9.25 -53.04
C ALA A 18 -25.58 10.52 -52.43
N SER A 19 -26.77 10.91 -52.88
CA SER A 19 -27.57 11.86 -52.12
C SER A 19 -27.89 11.25 -50.76
N PRO A 20 -27.73 11.99 -49.64
CA PRO A 20 -28.06 11.46 -48.34
C PRO A 20 -29.54 11.04 -48.30
N PRO A 21 -29.90 9.98 -47.55
CA PRO A 21 -31.28 9.52 -47.44
C PRO A 21 -32.22 10.65 -46.99
N ASP A 22 -33.47 10.61 -47.45
CA ASP A 22 -34.47 11.59 -47.08
C ASP A 22 -34.59 11.74 -45.55
N GLY A 23 -34.61 13.00 -45.09
CA GLY A 23 -34.68 13.35 -43.68
C GLY A 23 -33.41 13.04 -42.86
N TYR A 24 -32.26 12.77 -43.51
CA TYR A 24 -30.99 12.58 -42.80
C TYR A 24 -30.61 13.81 -41.96
N PHE A 25 -30.73 15.01 -42.54
CA PHE A 25 -30.43 16.26 -41.85
C PHE A 25 -31.48 16.62 -40.79
N ASP A 26 -32.74 16.24 -40.98
CA ASP A 26 -33.80 16.45 -39.98
C ASP A 26 -33.58 15.59 -38.73
N LYS A 27 -33.02 14.39 -38.90
CA LYS A 27 -32.71 13.47 -37.81
C LYS A 27 -31.34 13.75 -37.16
N LEU A 28 -30.51 14.58 -37.78
CA LEU A 28 -29.16 14.88 -37.29
C LEU A 28 -29.18 15.59 -35.93
N PRO A 29 -29.98 16.65 -35.70
CA PRO A 29 -30.09 17.30 -34.39
C PRO A 29 -30.47 16.31 -33.29
N LEU A 30 -31.45 15.44 -33.55
CA LEU A 30 -31.88 14.42 -32.58
C LEU A 30 -30.74 13.45 -32.24
N ARG A 31 -29.99 12.97 -33.24
CA ARG A 31 -28.85 12.09 -33.03
C ARG A 31 -27.70 12.77 -32.29
N VAL A 32 -27.45 14.06 -32.55
CA VAL A 32 -26.43 14.83 -31.83
C VAL A 32 -26.86 15.04 -30.38
N MET A 33 -28.12 15.40 -30.13
CA MET A 33 -28.64 15.55 -28.76
C MET A 33 -28.61 14.24 -27.96
N GLN A 34 -28.86 13.09 -28.61
CA GLN A 34 -28.72 11.77 -27.98
C GLN A 34 -27.26 11.46 -27.57
N ARG A 35 -26.28 11.98 -28.30
CA ARG A 35 -24.84 11.80 -27.98
C ARG A 35 -24.35 12.75 -26.88
N VAL A 36 -24.95 13.93 -26.78
CA VAL A 36 -24.55 14.97 -25.81
C VAL A 36 -25.29 14.82 -24.49
N ARG A 37 -26.47 14.18 -24.47
CA ARG A 37 -27.08 13.79 -23.21
C ARG A 37 -26.14 12.79 -22.52
N PRO A 38 -25.59 13.12 -21.33
CA PRO A 38 -24.98 12.09 -20.51
C PRO A 38 -26.05 11.03 -20.34
N ALA A 39 -25.73 9.79 -20.71
CA ALA A 39 -26.58 8.67 -20.37
C ALA A 39 -26.88 8.82 -18.88
N GLU A 40 -28.16 9.04 -18.54
CA GLU A 40 -28.62 8.88 -17.18
C GLU A 40 -28.06 7.54 -16.75
N PRO A 41 -27.23 7.47 -15.69
CA PRO A 41 -26.56 6.23 -15.35
C PRO A 41 -27.68 5.20 -15.20
N GLU A 42 -27.75 4.25 -16.15
CA GLU A 42 -28.58 3.07 -16.02
C GLU A 42 -28.08 2.44 -14.74
N ALA A 43 -28.78 2.76 -13.64
CA ALA A 43 -28.44 2.28 -12.33
C ALA A 43 -28.43 0.77 -12.49
N ALA A 44 -27.23 0.19 -12.39
CA ALA A 44 -27.00 -1.19 -12.72
C ALA A 44 -28.12 -2.04 -12.09
N PRO A 45 -28.83 -2.87 -12.86
CA PRO A 45 -30.07 -3.51 -12.41
C PRO A 45 -29.87 -4.40 -11.18
N LEU A 46 -28.61 -4.76 -10.90
CA LEU A 46 -28.19 -5.57 -9.77
C LEU A 46 -28.24 -4.84 -8.42
N PHE A 47 -28.15 -3.50 -8.39
CA PHE A 47 -28.09 -2.71 -7.15
C PHE A 47 -29.24 -1.70 -6.99
N GLY A 48 -30.23 -1.72 -7.89
CA GLY A 48 -31.40 -0.84 -7.82
C GLY A 48 -32.22 -0.96 -6.53
N TRP A 49 -32.21 -2.13 -5.88
CA TRP A 49 -32.87 -2.33 -4.60
C TRP A 49 -32.19 -1.58 -3.44
N LEU A 50 -30.86 -1.40 -3.47
CA LEU A 50 -30.17 -0.55 -2.49
C LEU A 50 -30.51 0.92 -2.71
N ALA A 51 -30.79 1.32 -3.95
CA ALA A 51 -31.28 2.65 -4.29
C ALA A 51 -32.73 2.91 -3.83
N ALA A 52 -33.46 1.89 -3.37
CA ALA A 52 -34.76 2.04 -2.72
C ALA A 52 -34.66 2.20 -1.18
N LEU A 53 -33.51 1.90 -0.58
CA LEU A 53 -33.29 2.07 0.86
C LEU A 53 -33.02 3.55 1.19
N SER A 54 -33.44 4.01 2.37
CA SER A 54 -33.21 5.38 2.85
C SER A 54 -31.71 5.68 2.99
N ALA A 55 -31.33 6.94 2.76
CA ALA A 55 -29.94 7.40 2.84
C ALA A 55 -29.17 6.92 4.09
N PRO A 56 -29.70 7.01 5.34
CA PRO A 56 -28.98 6.55 6.53
C PRO A 56 -28.83 5.02 6.57
N LEU A 57 -29.76 4.27 5.97
CA LEU A 57 -29.72 2.81 5.94
C LEU A 57 -28.64 2.31 4.97
N ARG A 58 -28.40 3.04 3.87
CA ARG A 58 -27.28 2.72 2.95
C ARG A 58 -25.93 2.90 3.62
N THR A 59 -25.75 3.99 4.40
CA THR A 59 -24.50 4.24 5.12
C THR A 59 -24.25 3.21 6.23
N ALA A 60 -25.31 2.78 6.91
CA ALA A 60 -25.22 1.70 7.90
C ALA A 60 -24.82 0.36 7.26
N LEU A 61 -25.37 0.03 6.09
CA LEU A 61 -25.05 -1.21 5.39
C LEU A 61 -23.60 -1.18 4.84
N ALA A 62 -23.16 -0.02 4.35
CA ALA A 62 -21.79 0.18 3.90
C ALA A 62 -20.77 0.03 5.05
N SER A 63 -21.04 0.58 6.24
CA SER A 63 -20.15 0.44 7.39
C SER A 63 -20.08 -0.99 7.89
N VAL A 64 -21.20 -1.72 7.91
CA VAL A 64 -21.23 -3.14 8.26
C VAL A 64 -20.41 -3.97 7.27
N LEU A 65 -20.57 -3.74 5.97
CA LEU A 65 -19.77 -4.41 4.93
C LEU A 65 -18.28 -4.15 5.12
N LEU A 66 -17.91 -2.91 5.41
CA LEU A 66 -16.52 -2.53 5.64
C LEU A 66 -15.95 -3.21 6.89
N LEU A 67 -16.74 -3.28 7.97
CA LEU A 67 -16.35 -3.97 9.20
C LEU A 67 -16.19 -5.48 8.98
N VAL A 68 -17.10 -6.12 8.25
CA VAL A 68 -16.98 -7.54 7.91
C VAL A 68 -15.78 -7.80 7.00
N ALA A 69 -15.54 -6.94 6.01
CA ALA A 69 -14.36 -7.04 5.15
C ALA A 69 -13.07 -6.86 5.96
N PHE A 70 -13.04 -5.90 6.89
CA PHE A 70 -11.91 -5.69 7.78
C PHE A 70 -11.67 -6.90 8.69
N VAL A 71 -12.70 -7.40 9.37
CA VAL A 71 -12.58 -8.59 10.22
C VAL A 71 -12.15 -9.80 9.41
N GLY A 72 -12.75 -10.02 8.23
CA GLY A 72 -12.39 -11.13 7.34
C GLY A 72 -10.97 -11.05 6.81
N THR A 73 -10.51 -9.86 6.39
CA THR A 73 -9.13 -9.65 5.95
C THR A 73 -8.15 -9.76 7.10
N TYR A 74 -8.48 -9.24 8.28
CA TYR A 74 -7.69 -9.40 9.49
C TYR A 74 -7.54 -10.87 9.85
N TRP A 75 -8.63 -11.63 9.88
CA TRP A 75 -8.61 -13.07 10.17
C TRP A 75 -7.84 -13.87 9.13
N LEU A 76 -7.91 -13.48 7.85
CA LEU A 76 -7.14 -14.11 6.80
C LEU A 76 -5.64 -13.75 6.87
N THR A 77 -5.31 -12.53 7.26
CA THR A 77 -3.93 -12.00 7.35
C THR A 77 -3.22 -12.37 8.64
N ASP A 78 -3.97 -12.70 9.70
CA ASP A 78 -3.43 -13.29 10.94
C ASP A 78 -2.98 -14.76 10.72
N SER A 79 -3.11 -15.27 9.50
CA SER A 79 -2.46 -16.52 9.09
C SER A 79 -0.94 -16.35 9.17
N PRO A 80 -0.20 -17.29 9.79
CA PRO A 80 1.23 -17.18 9.98
C PRO A 80 1.94 -16.98 8.63
N ALA A 81 2.82 -15.98 8.57
CA ALA A 81 3.67 -15.75 7.41
C ALA A 81 4.42 -17.06 7.10
N ARG A 82 4.20 -17.58 5.89
CA ARG A 82 4.88 -18.78 5.39
C ARG A 82 6.22 -18.35 4.82
N TYR A 83 7.29 -18.59 5.57
CA TYR A 83 8.63 -18.41 5.05
C TYR A 83 9.25 -19.76 4.73
N ARG A 84 9.98 -19.79 3.61
CA ARG A 84 10.68 -20.97 3.13
C ARG A 84 12.05 -20.97 3.80
N THR A 85 12.31 -21.93 4.68
CA THR A 85 13.63 -22.10 5.26
C THR A 85 14.63 -22.55 4.18
N PRO A 86 15.93 -22.28 4.34
CA PRO A 86 16.96 -22.63 3.35
C PRO A 86 17.08 -24.13 3.07
N THR A 87 16.57 -24.99 3.97
CA THR A 87 16.42 -26.45 3.78
C THR A 87 15.21 -26.84 2.93
N GLY A 88 14.45 -25.87 2.40
CA GLY A 88 13.30 -26.10 1.52
C GLY A 88 11.98 -26.39 2.24
N ALA A 89 11.97 -26.45 3.57
CA ALA A 89 10.77 -26.62 4.36
C ALA A 89 10.00 -25.29 4.50
N VAL A 90 8.68 -25.33 4.38
CA VAL A 90 7.84 -24.16 4.63
C VAL A 90 7.48 -24.16 6.11
N ALA A 91 8.02 -23.21 6.87
CA ALA A 91 7.69 -23.03 8.27
C ALA A 91 6.57 -21.98 8.38
N THR A 92 5.51 -22.32 9.11
CA THR A 92 4.45 -21.40 9.52
C THR A 92 4.77 -20.91 10.92
N VAL A 93 5.06 -19.62 11.08
CA VAL A 93 5.35 -19.05 12.40
C VAL A 93 4.37 -17.93 12.72
N PRO A 94 3.58 -18.05 13.80
CA PRO A 94 2.65 -16.99 14.21
C PRO A 94 3.38 -15.69 14.58
N ALA A 95 2.72 -14.54 14.41
CA ALA A 95 3.30 -13.22 14.69
C ALA A 95 3.78 -13.05 16.14
N ALA A 96 3.17 -13.73 17.12
CA ALA A 96 3.65 -13.74 18.51
C ALA A 96 4.98 -14.53 18.70
N THR A 97 5.37 -15.32 17.72
CA THR A 97 6.62 -16.09 17.72
C THR A 97 7.66 -15.54 16.75
N SER A 98 7.39 -14.46 16.01
CA SER A 98 8.40 -13.83 15.17
C SER A 98 9.56 -13.30 16.02
N GLU A 99 9.28 -12.67 17.16
CA GLU A 99 10.33 -12.24 18.11
C GLU A 99 11.16 -13.40 18.65
N ARG A 100 10.49 -14.51 19.00
CA ARG A 100 11.15 -15.73 19.52
C ARG A 100 11.91 -16.49 18.44
N ALA A 101 11.43 -16.44 17.20
CA ALA A 101 12.08 -17.02 16.02
C ALA A 101 13.28 -16.17 15.60
N LEU A 102 13.17 -14.84 15.64
CA LEU A 102 14.27 -13.89 15.45
C LEU A 102 15.33 -14.03 16.53
N ALA A 103 14.93 -14.25 17.79
CA ALA A 103 15.86 -14.53 18.89
C ALA A 103 16.57 -15.89 18.75
N ALA A 104 16.02 -16.81 17.97
CA ALA A 104 16.63 -18.10 17.66
C ALA A 104 17.55 -18.06 16.42
N VAL A 105 17.58 -16.94 15.67
CA VAL A 105 18.46 -16.81 14.50
C VAL A 105 19.92 -16.72 14.98
N PRO A 106 20.82 -17.61 14.50
CA PRO A 106 22.23 -17.56 14.84
C PRO A 106 22.87 -16.23 14.39
N HIS A 107 23.73 -15.65 15.22
CA HIS A 107 24.38 -14.36 14.92
C HIS A 107 25.18 -14.38 13.61
N ALA A 108 25.73 -15.53 13.22
CA ALA A 108 26.42 -15.71 11.94
C ALA A 108 25.52 -15.47 10.72
N GLU A 109 24.24 -15.86 10.80
CA GLU A 109 23.27 -15.67 9.71
C GLU A 109 22.85 -14.21 9.58
N VAL A 110 22.74 -13.48 10.71
CA VAL A 110 22.43 -12.04 10.73
C VAL A 110 23.56 -11.26 10.05
N VAL A 111 24.81 -11.54 10.41
CA VAL A 111 25.97 -10.88 9.79
C VAL A 111 26.04 -11.21 8.30
N GLN A 112 25.78 -12.45 7.91
CA GLN A 112 25.79 -12.83 6.51
C GLN A 112 24.65 -12.19 5.71
N TYR A 113 23.46 -12.05 6.30
CA TYR A 113 22.35 -11.32 5.69
C TYR A 113 22.69 -9.84 5.48
N LEU A 114 23.31 -9.18 6.47
CA LEU A 114 23.74 -7.78 6.39
C LEU A 114 24.92 -7.56 5.41
N LEU A 115 25.76 -8.58 5.20
CA LEU A 115 26.84 -8.51 4.22
C LEU A 115 26.37 -8.82 2.79
N THR A 116 25.33 -9.64 2.65
CA THR A 116 24.78 -10.06 1.36
C THR A 116 23.77 -9.06 0.83
N ASN A 117 22.92 -8.52 1.70
CA ASN A 117 22.04 -7.41 1.41
C ASN A 117 22.74 -6.16 1.93
N ASP A 118 23.24 -5.31 1.04
CA ASP A 118 23.90 -4.02 1.36
C ASP A 118 22.87 -3.00 1.93
N GLU A 119 22.04 -3.44 2.89
CA GLU A 119 21.15 -2.60 3.66
C GLU A 119 21.99 -1.78 4.63
N ARG A 120 22.23 -0.53 4.25
CA ARG A 120 22.79 0.49 5.13
C ARG A 120 21.78 0.78 6.23
N LEU A 121 21.91 0.11 7.37
CA LEU A 121 21.18 0.41 8.59
C LEU A 121 21.22 1.93 8.84
N THR A 122 20.07 2.59 8.73
CA THR A 122 19.98 4.04 8.87
C THR A 122 19.71 4.41 10.33
N LEU A 123 20.05 5.63 10.73
CA LEU A 123 19.76 6.13 12.08
C LEU A 123 18.26 6.06 12.42
N GLN A 124 17.39 6.06 11.41
CA GLN A 124 15.94 5.96 11.57
C GLN A 124 15.51 4.57 12.04
N ASP A 125 16.14 3.51 11.52
CA ASP A 125 15.82 2.12 11.89
C ASP A 125 16.14 1.84 13.37
N PHE A 126 17.20 2.49 13.89
CA PHE A 126 17.56 2.43 15.31
C PHE A 126 16.60 3.21 16.23
N SER A 127 15.86 4.17 15.69
CA SER A 127 14.86 4.93 16.47
C SER A 127 13.55 4.17 16.65
N GLU A 128 13.25 3.24 15.75
CA GLU A 128 12.07 2.36 15.82
C GLU A 128 12.31 1.12 16.69
N THR A 129 13.57 0.84 17.07
CA THR A 129 13.88 -0.28 17.96
C THR A 129 13.71 0.17 19.42
N PRO A 130 12.88 -0.49 20.24
CA PRO A 130 12.78 -0.21 21.67
C PRO A 130 14.03 -0.75 22.39
N ILE A 131 15.17 -0.08 22.23
CA ILE A 131 16.44 -0.42 22.89
C ILE A 131 16.34 -0.22 24.41
N ALA A 132 15.46 0.69 24.85
CA ALA A 132 15.27 1.03 26.26
C ALA A 132 14.78 -0.13 27.14
N ASP A 133 14.16 -1.16 26.54
CA ASP A 133 13.60 -2.30 27.28
C ASP A 133 14.54 -3.52 27.34
N ARG A 134 15.71 -3.44 26.68
CA ARG A 134 16.76 -4.47 26.77
C ARG A 134 17.75 -4.10 27.87
N ASP A 135 17.96 -5.03 28.80
CA ASP A 135 19.03 -4.96 29.81
C ASP A 135 20.39 -5.23 29.14
N LEU A 136 20.81 -4.28 28.28
CA LEU A 136 22.10 -4.31 27.59
C LEU A 136 23.25 -4.36 28.59
N THR A 137 23.06 -3.73 29.75
CA THR A 137 24.05 -3.67 30.82
C THR A 137 24.41 -5.05 31.34
N ALA A 138 23.42 -5.94 31.55
CA ALA A 138 23.67 -7.33 31.93
C ALA A 138 24.42 -8.15 30.85
N THR A 139 24.32 -7.73 29.58
CA THR A 139 25.00 -8.40 28.46
C THR A 139 26.47 -7.99 28.34
N PHE A 140 26.79 -6.72 28.62
CA PHE A 140 28.15 -6.18 28.48
C PHE A 140 28.95 -6.20 29.79
N LEU A 141 28.30 -6.20 30.96
CA LEU A 141 28.93 -6.32 32.27
C LEU A 141 28.36 -7.55 33.01
N PRO A 142 28.82 -8.77 32.66
CA PRO A 142 28.36 -9.96 33.35
C PRO A 142 28.82 -9.93 34.81
N GLY A 143 27.86 -9.86 35.74
CA GLY A 143 28.10 -9.94 37.18
C GLY A 143 27.91 -8.64 37.96
N THR A 144 27.69 -7.51 37.29
CA THR A 144 27.36 -6.25 37.97
C THR A 144 25.85 -6.09 38.09
N SER A 145 25.35 -5.92 39.32
CA SER A 145 23.91 -5.72 39.54
C SER A 145 23.50 -4.29 39.21
N ARG A 146 22.26 -4.09 38.75
CA ARG A 146 21.73 -2.75 38.44
C ARG A 146 21.84 -1.77 39.61
N ALA A 147 21.65 -2.24 40.84
CA ALA A 147 21.75 -1.42 42.04
C ALA A 147 23.18 -0.95 42.33
N GLU A 148 24.19 -1.77 42.02
CA GLU A 148 25.61 -1.42 42.18
C GLU A 148 26.05 -0.37 41.14
N LEU A 149 25.50 -0.44 39.93
CA LEU A 149 25.69 0.58 38.89
C LEU A 149 25.03 1.91 39.25
N GLU A 150 23.81 1.88 39.78
CA GLU A 150 23.12 3.08 40.25
C GLU A 150 23.88 3.73 41.41
N ALA A 151 24.37 2.93 42.37
CA ALA A 151 25.21 3.44 43.46
C ALA A 151 26.53 4.04 42.98
N ALA A 152 27.21 3.41 42.01
CA ALA A 152 28.44 3.93 41.42
C ALA A 152 28.20 5.22 40.62
N LEU A 153 27.02 5.35 39.99
CA LEU A 153 26.63 6.55 39.25
C LEU A 153 26.32 7.72 40.21
N ASP A 154 25.67 7.44 41.34
CA ASP A 154 25.41 8.42 42.40
C ASP A 154 26.69 8.85 43.14
N GLU A 155 27.70 7.99 43.22
CA GLU A 155 29.03 8.33 43.75
C GLU A 155 29.90 9.14 42.77
N GLN A 156 29.53 9.26 41.49
CA GLN A 156 30.28 10.11 40.57
C GLN A 156 30.11 11.57 41.02
N PRO A 157 31.22 12.28 41.35
CA PRO A 157 31.13 13.70 41.63
C PRO A 157 30.63 14.39 40.36
N SER A 158 29.55 15.19 40.48
CA SER A 158 29.13 16.08 39.41
C SER A 158 30.29 17.02 39.14
N VAL A 159 31.01 16.77 38.05
CA VAL A 159 32.11 17.62 37.61
C VAL A 159 31.50 18.93 37.12
N ASP A 160 31.24 19.84 38.06
CA ASP A 160 30.95 21.25 37.78
C ASP A 160 32.23 21.90 37.28
N VAL A 161 32.63 21.56 36.05
CA VAL A 161 33.61 22.32 35.28
C VAL A 161 32.86 23.49 34.67
N TYR A 162 32.61 24.50 35.51
CA TYR A 162 32.38 25.87 35.09
C TYR A 162 33.15 26.79 36.04
N LEU A 163 34.42 27.04 35.69
CA LEU A 163 35.18 28.23 36.04
C LEU A 163 35.93 28.71 34.80
#